data_AF-A0A2S5BEX7-F1
#
_entry.id   AF-A0A2S5BEX7-F1
#
_cell.length_a   1.000
_cell.length_b   1.000
_cell.length_c   1.000
_cell.angle_alpha   90.00
_cell.angle_beta   90.00
_cell.angle_gamma   90.00
#
_symmetry.space_group_name_H-M   'P 1'
#
loop_
_entity.id
_entity.type
_entity.pdbx_description
1 polymer ?
#
loop_
_entity_poly.entity_id
_entity_poly.type
_entity_poly.pdbx_seq_one_letter_code
_entity_poly.pdbx_strand_id
1 'polypeptide(L)'
;MPPQRPSASRSYPPTETHSSAALSLLHWLLDPPDLSLELGNDPRSDPPFFLPPPTSQSPMPPVLVGRSDVRSSFSWMQRGEEKTYGASFLFGDGSIAWIRLSWHASSERRGTVTRDVKREGRYRPRPDIARDRDGDRLYAASETYGPRIVRFARDAVRGGRPIARGECWDLANEALKACEDEMPPGGRRPMPSIARTHGALIYYASAGRSSGGSGDRVMGEWTGGDPYVRPGDIVEWRSVTIREVGMGLGSYSTLGDPEHTALIVSAGSPLAPPALPGSAPYLDSAYPLSSLVSLTVVEQSPGSAPAEKTYDLAAMSAGEVWIYRPCALKDLCGIDELAPRWPDEIGVQSWQTGELE
;
A
#
# COMPACT_ATOMS: atom_id res chain seq x y z
N MET A 1 3.42 18.71 -29.15
CA MET A 1 3.88 17.74 -28.12
C MET A 1 3.82 16.35 -28.73
N PRO A 2 4.87 15.53 -28.61
CA PRO A 2 4.76 14.13 -29.00
C PRO A 2 3.70 13.43 -28.13
N PRO A 3 2.92 12.48 -28.67
CA PRO A 3 1.93 11.74 -27.89
C PRO A 3 2.64 10.99 -26.75
N GLN A 4 2.23 11.25 -25.50
CA GLN A 4 2.63 10.44 -24.37
C GLN A 4 2.18 9.00 -24.66
N ARG A 5 3.14 8.07 -24.69
CA ARG A 5 2.80 6.63 -24.78
C ARG A 5 1.94 6.29 -23.56
N PRO A 6 0.83 5.55 -23.73
CA PRO A 6 0.07 5.07 -22.59
C PRO A 6 0.99 4.24 -21.72
N SER A 7 1.14 4.63 -20.45
CA SER A 7 1.76 3.77 -19.46
C SER A 7 0.97 2.46 -19.43
N ALA A 8 1.66 1.32 -19.42
CA ALA A 8 0.99 0.04 -19.19
C ALA A 8 0.23 0.16 -17.86
N SER A 9 -1.08 -0.05 -17.86
CA SER A 9 -1.89 0.05 -16.65
C SER A 9 -1.41 -1.01 -15.67
N ARG A 10 -0.81 -0.58 -14.55
CA ARG A 10 -0.37 -1.47 -13.48
C ARG A 10 -1.58 -2.21 -12.92
N SER A 11 -1.40 -3.45 -12.51
CA SER A 11 -2.48 -4.18 -11.83
C SER A 11 -2.68 -3.75 -10.37
N TYR A 12 -1.71 -3.05 -9.79
CA TYR A 12 -1.75 -2.54 -8.42
C TYR A 12 -1.10 -1.13 -8.29
N PRO A 13 -1.66 -0.22 -7.44
CA PRO A 13 -2.97 -0.35 -6.76
C PRO A 13 -4.10 -0.52 -7.79
N PRO A 14 -5.22 -1.16 -7.42
CA PRO A 14 -6.33 -1.38 -8.34
C PRO A 14 -6.80 -0.06 -8.95
N THR A 15 -7.30 -0.10 -10.18
CA THR A 15 -7.90 1.09 -10.80
C THR A 15 -9.09 1.54 -9.97
N GLU A 16 -9.07 2.81 -9.58
CA GLU A 16 -10.13 3.44 -8.81
C GLU A 16 -11.10 4.18 -9.73
N THR A 17 -12.34 4.37 -9.30
CA THR A 17 -13.33 5.18 -10.05
C THR A 17 -13.00 6.67 -10.00
N HIS A 18 -12.21 7.08 -9.00
CA HIS A 18 -11.73 8.44 -8.80
C HIS A 18 -10.19 8.46 -8.72
N SER A 19 -9.59 9.63 -8.47
CA SER A 19 -8.13 9.80 -8.41
C SER A 19 -7.42 9.03 -7.28
N SER A 20 -8.17 8.49 -6.31
CA SER A 20 -7.64 7.65 -5.22
C SER A 20 -8.71 6.75 -4.61
N ALA A 21 -8.26 5.74 -3.86
CA ALA A 21 -9.13 4.85 -3.09
C ALA A 21 -9.93 5.61 -2.02
N ALA A 22 -9.26 6.52 -1.31
CA ALA A 22 -9.90 7.35 -0.30
C ALA A 22 -11.04 8.20 -0.87
N LEU A 23 -10.82 8.82 -2.03
CA LEU A 23 -11.85 9.63 -2.68
C LEU A 23 -13.03 8.76 -3.14
N SER A 24 -12.74 7.58 -3.70
CA SER A 24 -13.78 6.62 -4.11
C SER A 24 -14.66 6.17 -2.93
N LEU A 25 -14.07 5.93 -1.75
CA LEU A 25 -14.83 5.65 -0.53
C LEU A 25 -15.72 6.83 -0.11
N LEU A 26 -15.19 8.06 -0.18
CA LEU A 26 -15.96 9.24 0.22
C LEU A 26 -17.15 9.51 -0.70
N HIS A 27 -17.01 9.34 -2.02
CA HIS A 27 -18.13 9.44 -2.95
C HIS A 27 -19.22 8.43 -2.61
N TRP A 28 -18.84 7.17 -2.39
CA TRP A 28 -19.79 6.12 -2.00
C TRP A 28 -20.50 6.42 -0.67
N LEU A 29 -19.82 7.03 0.30
CA LEU A 29 -20.40 7.28 1.62
C LEU A 29 -21.22 8.58 1.70
N LEU A 30 -20.75 9.66 1.08
CA LEU A 30 -21.36 10.99 1.17
C LEU A 30 -22.51 11.16 0.20
N ASP A 31 -22.44 10.50 -0.94
CA ASP A 31 -23.53 10.39 -1.91
C ASP A 31 -23.87 8.91 -2.11
N PRO A 32 -24.41 8.23 -1.08
CA PRO A 32 -24.76 6.84 -1.24
C PRO A 32 -25.78 6.75 -2.37
N PRO A 33 -25.61 5.81 -3.34
CA PRO A 33 -26.65 5.54 -4.32
C PRO A 33 -27.96 5.33 -3.57
N ASP A 34 -29.09 5.71 -4.15
CA ASP A 34 -30.40 5.72 -3.47
C ASP A 34 -30.83 4.31 -3.00
N LEU A 35 -30.21 3.88 -1.91
CA LEU A 35 -30.38 2.62 -1.22
C LEU A 35 -31.73 2.59 -0.51
N SER A 36 -32.48 3.70 -0.52
CA SER A 36 -33.83 3.77 0.03
C SER A 36 -34.83 2.89 -0.73
N LEU A 37 -34.52 2.50 -1.98
CA LEU A 37 -35.29 1.50 -2.72
C LEU A 37 -34.96 0.05 -2.31
N GLU A 38 -33.75 -0.24 -1.81
CA GLU A 38 -33.35 -1.60 -1.40
C GLU A 38 -33.51 -1.85 0.11
N LEU A 39 -33.29 -0.85 0.96
CA LEU A 39 -33.44 -0.94 2.42
C LEU A 39 -34.85 -0.56 2.92
N GLY A 40 -35.73 -0.08 2.04
CA GLY A 40 -37.00 0.54 2.42
C GLY A 40 -38.10 -0.39 2.92
N ASN A 41 -38.05 -1.70 2.65
CA ASN A 41 -39.15 -2.63 2.99
C ASN A 41 -38.72 -4.05 3.42
N ASP A 42 -37.42 -4.39 3.45
CA ASP A 42 -37.00 -5.70 3.94
C ASP A 42 -36.56 -5.63 5.42
N PRO A 43 -37.29 -6.26 6.36
CA PRO A 43 -36.87 -6.38 7.76
C PRO A 43 -35.57 -7.21 7.95
N ARG A 44 -35.00 -7.75 6.88
CA ARG A 44 -33.67 -8.40 6.84
C ARG A 44 -32.54 -7.48 6.39
N SER A 45 -32.84 -6.23 6.07
CA SER A 45 -31.80 -5.29 5.65
C SER A 45 -30.87 -4.97 6.83
N ASP A 46 -29.57 -5.15 6.63
CA ASP A 46 -28.57 -4.95 7.67
C ASP A 46 -28.62 -3.52 8.20
N PRO A 47 -28.54 -3.31 9.54
CA PRO A 47 -28.51 -1.97 10.09
C PRO A 47 -27.32 -1.19 9.51
N PRO A 48 -27.44 0.13 9.31
CA PRO A 48 -26.33 0.97 8.92
C PRO A 48 -25.12 0.73 9.81
N PHE A 49 -23.93 0.60 9.23
CA PHE A 49 -22.75 0.12 9.95
C PHE A 49 -22.35 0.91 11.20
N PHE A 50 -22.73 2.18 11.26
CA PHE A 50 -22.43 3.09 12.35
C PHE A 50 -23.45 2.99 13.50
N LEU A 51 -24.49 2.18 13.33
CA LEU A 51 -25.37 1.77 14.40
C LEU A 51 -24.89 0.43 14.97
N PRO A 52 -24.78 0.29 16.31
CA PRO A 52 -24.45 -1.00 16.90
C PRO A 52 -25.56 -2.01 16.55
N PRO A 53 -25.22 -3.24 16.10
CA PRO A 53 -26.19 -4.31 16.15
C PRO A 53 -26.63 -4.51 17.62
N PRO A 54 -27.87 -4.95 17.88
CA PRO A 54 -28.46 -4.98 19.22
C PRO A 54 -27.66 -5.78 20.28
N THR A 55 -26.65 -6.54 19.86
CA THR A 55 -25.78 -7.37 20.72
C THR A 55 -24.33 -6.89 20.82
N SER A 56 -23.90 -5.84 20.09
CA SER A 56 -22.51 -5.35 20.13
C SER A 56 -22.39 -4.05 20.91
N GLN A 57 -21.38 -3.97 21.79
CA GLN A 57 -21.06 -2.77 22.57
C GLN A 57 -20.28 -1.72 21.76
N SER A 58 -19.81 -2.05 20.55
CA SER A 58 -19.14 -1.10 19.66
C SER A 58 -19.40 -1.46 18.20
N PRO A 59 -19.94 -0.54 17.38
CA PRO A 59 -20.02 -0.76 15.95
C PRO A 59 -18.61 -0.67 15.36
N MET A 60 -17.98 -1.81 15.12
CA MET A 60 -16.95 -1.86 14.09
C MET A 60 -17.67 -1.76 12.74
N PRO A 61 -17.18 -0.97 11.79
CA PRO A 61 -17.78 -0.97 10.47
C PRO A 61 -17.56 -2.35 9.83
N PRO A 62 -18.43 -2.75 8.89
CA PRO A 62 -18.20 -3.92 8.09
C PRO A 62 -16.89 -3.73 7.32
N VAL A 63 -16.25 -4.87 7.03
CA VAL A 63 -15.11 -4.89 6.12
C VAL A 63 -15.55 -4.27 4.79
N LEU A 64 -14.72 -3.40 4.23
CA LEU A 64 -14.94 -2.89 2.87
C LEU A 64 -14.88 -4.08 1.91
N VAL A 65 -16.05 -4.52 1.43
CA VAL A 65 -16.19 -5.74 0.63
C VAL A 65 -15.30 -5.63 -0.61
N GLY A 66 -14.47 -6.65 -0.82
CA GLY A 66 -13.54 -6.69 -1.96
C GLY A 66 -12.26 -5.88 -1.78
N ARG A 67 -12.02 -5.24 -0.62
CA ARG A 67 -10.79 -4.50 -0.31
C ARG A 67 -10.02 -5.20 0.82
N SER A 68 -8.87 -5.77 0.49
CA SER A 68 -7.89 -6.28 1.46
C SER A 68 -6.73 -5.29 1.71
N ASP A 69 -6.71 -4.19 0.96
CA ASP A 69 -5.68 -3.16 0.92
C ASP A 69 -6.05 -1.95 1.79
N VAL A 70 -6.65 -2.20 2.96
CA VAL A 70 -7.07 -1.14 3.88
C VAL A 70 -6.62 -1.42 5.31
N ARG A 71 -6.08 -0.40 5.97
CA ARG A 71 -5.98 -0.32 7.42
C ARG A 71 -6.97 0.72 7.91
N SER A 72 -7.55 0.48 9.07
CA SER A 72 -8.59 1.35 9.59
C SER A 72 -8.53 1.51 11.10
N SER A 73 -9.01 2.65 11.59
CA SER A 73 -9.11 2.97 13.01
C SER A 73 -10.44 3.66 13.28
N PHE A 74 -11.07 3.35 14.42
CA PHE A 74 -12.45 3.73 14.72
C PHE A 74 -12.61 4.26 16.13
N SER A 75 -13.51 5.22 16.31
CA SER A 75 -13.97 5.70 17.60
C SER A 75 -15.46 6.03 17.53
N TRP A 76 -16.13 5.96 18.67
CA TRP A 76 -17.47 6.51 18.80
C TRP A 76 -17.59 7.23 20.15
N MET A 77 -18.48 8.20 20.21
CA MET A 77 -18.75 9.01 21.39
C MET A 77 -20.23 9.34 21.46
N GLN A 78 -20.77 9.44 22.67
CA GLN A 78 -22.09 10.03 22.93
C GLN A 78 -21.98 11.14 23.96
N ARG A 79 -22.53 12.31 23.64
CA ARG A 79 -22.65 13.45 24.54
C ARG A 79 -24.12 13.87 24.62
N GLY A 80 -24.80 13.44 25.67
CA GLY A 80 -26.24 13.66 25.81
C GLY A 80 -27.02 12.91 24.71
N GLU A 81 -27.77 13.66 23.92
CA GLU A 81 -28.53 13.12 22.77
C GLU A 81 -27.70 13.06 21.48
N GLU A 82 -26.52 13.67 21.42
CA GLU A 82 -25.66 13.63 20.23
C GLU A 82 -24.74 12.41 20.28
N LYS A 83 -24.71 11.65 19.18
CA LYS A 83 -23.80 10.53 18.95
C LYS A 83 -22.91 10.87 17.77
N THR A 84 -21.62 10.56 17.89
CA THR A 84 -20.63 10.77 16.84
C THR A 84 -19.80 9.51 16.66
N TYR A 85 -19.67 9.07 15.42
CA TYR A 85 -18.79 8.00 14.99
C TYR A 85 -17.67 8.60 14.13
N GLY A 86 -16.42 8.28 14.46
CA GLY A 86 -15.23 8.71 13.74
C GLY A 86 -14.46 7.51 13.20
N ALA A 87 -14.00 7.62 11.96
CA ALA A 87 -13.19 6.59 11.32
C ALA A 87 -12.08 7.20 10.48
N SER A 88 -10.96 6.49 10.39
CA SER A 88 -9.90 6.76 9.41
C SER A 88 -9.51 5.47 8.68
N PHE A 89 -9.21 5.61 7.39
CA PHE A 89 -8.88 4.52 6.48
C PHE A 89 -7.62 4.89 5.71
N LEU A 90 -6.58 4.06 5.79
CA LEU A 90 -5.35 4.18 4.99
C LEU A 90 -5.33 3.04 3.99
N PHE A 91 -5.24 3.38 2.70
CA PHE A 91 -5.33 2.44 1.59
C PHE A 91 -3.95 2.03 1.07
N GLY A 92 -3.92 0.94 0.31
CA GLY A 92 -2.72 0.44 -0.36
C GLY A 92 -2.08 1.46 -1.32
N ASP A 93 -2.86 2.35 -1.93
CA ASP A 93 -2.32 3.45 -2.74
C ASP A 93 -1.69 4.59 -1.91
N GLY A 94 -1.75 4.52 -0.57
CA GLY A 94 -1.23 5.52 0.37
C GLY A 94 -2.17 6.69 0.62
N SER A 95 -3.34 6.73 -0.04
CA SER A 95 -4.39 7.72 0.22
C SER A 95 -5.08 7.45 1.56
N ILE A 96 -5.65 8.49 2.17
CA ILE A 96 -6.32 8.41 3.47
C ILE A 96 -7.71 9.02 3.38
N ALA A 97 -8.72 8.34 3.92
CA ALA A 97 -10.04 8.90 4.15
C ALA A 97 -10.31 9.04 5.65
N TRP A 98 -10.92 10.16 6.04
CA TRP A 98 -11.50 10.39 7.36
C TRP A 98 -12.99 10.60 7.21
N ILE A 99 -13.74 9.94 8.09
CA ILE A 99 -15.20 9.94 8.09
C ILE A 99 -15.68 10.31 9.48
N ARG A 100 -16.66 11.21 9.53
CA ARG A 100 -17.37 11.60 10.75
C ARG A 100 -18.86 11.55 10.49
N LEU A 101 -19.55 10.76 11.29
CA LEU A 101 -21.00 10.60 11.23
C LEU A 101 -21.58 11.05 12.55
N SER A 102 -22.58 11.93 12.52
CA SER A 102 -23.22 12.44 13.74
C SER A 102 -24.74 12.36 13.64
N TRP A 103 -25.40 11.87 14.69
CA TRP A 103 -26.85 11.72 14.74
C TRP A 103 -27.39 11.88 16.16
N HIS A 104 -28.71 12.00 16.29
CA HIS A 104 -29.36 12.04 17.59
C HIS A 104 -29.80 10.66 18.08
N ALA A 105 -29.61 10.36 19.36
CA ALA A 105 -30.10 9.13 19.99
C ALA A 105 -31.63 9.00 19.87
N SER A 106 -32.36 10.11 19.88
CA SER A 106 -33.80 10.11 19.57
C SER A 106 -34.13 9.61 18.16
N SER A 107 -33.25 9.79 17.17
CA SER A 107 -33.43 9.27 15.82
C SER A 107 -33.27 7.74 15.77
N GLU A 108 -32.44 7.14 16.63
CA GLU A 108 -32.37 5.68 16.78
C GLU A 108 -33.68 5.12 17.31
N ARG A 109 -34.21 5.73 18.38
CA ARG A 109 -35.48 5.30 18.99
C ARG A 109 -36.66 5.39 18.02
N ARG A 110 -36.62 6.33 17.08
CA ARG A 110 -37.63 6.50 16.01
C ARG A 110 -37.35 5.67 14.76
N GLY A 111 -36.18 5.03 14.64
CA GLY A 111 -35.76 4.35 13.41
C GLY A 111 -35.50 5.29 12.22
N THR A 112 -35.18 6.57 12.46
CA THR A 112 -34.99 7.59 11.41
C THR A 112 -33.53 7.97 11.17
N VAL A 113 -32.57 7.28 11.80
CA VAL A 113 -31.14 7.65 11.77
C VAL A 113 -30.60 7.80 10.34
N THR A 114 -30.97 6.90 9.42
CA THR A 114 -30.46 6.94 8.03
C THR A 114 -30.77 8.27 7.32
N ARG A 115 -31.89 8.92 7.70
CA ARG A 115 -32.33 10.22 7.20
C ARG A 115 -31.72 11.39 7.97
N ASP A 116 -31.57 11.23 9.28
CA ASP A 116 -31.17 12.32 10.19
C ASP A 116 -29.64 12.42 10.39
N VAL A 117 -28.86 11.43 9.94
CA VAL A 117 -27.41 11.41 10.16
C VAL A 117 -26.71 12.46 9.29
N LYS A 118 -25.91 13.29 9.96
CA LYS A 118 -24.95 14.20 9.32
C LYS A 118 -23.71 13.40 8.93
N ARG A 119 -23.31 13.50 7.67
CA ARG A 119 -22.15 12.81 7.09
C ARG A 119 -21.09 13.83 6.72
N GLU A 120 -19.86 13.62 7.17
CA GLU A 120 -18.72 14.45 6.83
C GLU A 120 -17.57 13.54 6.39
N GLY A 121 -16.87 13.95 5.34
CA GLY A 121 -15.73 13.24 4.79
C GLY A 121 -14.59 14.19 4.45
N ARG A 122 -13.37 13.76 4.74
CA ARG A 122 -12.13 14.42 4.31
C ARG A 122 -11.19 13.37 3.77
N TYR A 123 -10.34 13.72 2.80
CA TYR A 123 -9.34 12.80 2.31
C TYR A 123 -7.99 13.46 2.09
N ARG A 124 -6.98 12.63 1.98
CA ARG A 124 -5.67 12.96 1.44
C ARG A 124 -5.45 12.10 0.19
N PRO A 125 -5.07 12.68 -0.96
CA PRO A 125 -4.88 11.93 -2.18
C PRO A 125 -3.66 11.00 -2.06
N ARG A 126 -3.53 10.12 -3.05
CA ARG A 126 -2.35 9.29 -3.25
C ARG A 126 -1.07 10.15 -3.25
N PRO A 127 -0.01 9.77 -2.52
CA PRO A 127 1.28 10.45 -2.60
C PRO A 127 1.87 10.40 -4.03
N ASP A 128 2.29 11.54 -4.58
CA ASP A 128 2.96 11.60 -5.87
C ASP A 128 4.47 11.42 -5.67
N ILE A 129 4.92 10.16 -5.66
CA ILE A 129 6.34 9.85 -5.41
C ILE A 129 7.27 10.46 -6.46
N ALA A 130 6.82 10.56 -7.70
CA ALA A 130 7.62 11.17 -8.76
C ALA A 130 7.85 12.67 -8.50
N ARG A 131 6.92 13.36 -7.83
CA ARG A 131 7.05 14.79 -7.53
C ARG A 131 7.59 15.09 -6.13
N ASP A 132 7.14 14.36 -5.13
CA ASP A 132 7.29 14.73 -3.72
C ASP A 132 8.54 14.12 -3.06
N ARG A 133 9.20 13.16 -3.74
CA ARG A 133 10.34 12.41 -3.21
C ARG A 133 11.58 12.58 -4.09
N ASP A 134 12.43 13.52 -3.67
CA ASP A 134 13.80 13.63 -4.17
C ASP A 134 14.68 12.45 -3.74
N GLY A 135 15.87 12.37 -4.33
CA GLY A 135 16.82 11.28 -4.07
C GLY A 135 17.38 11.31 -2.65
N ASP A 136 17.60 12.49 -2.09
CA ASP A 136 18.19 12.63 -0.76
C ASP A 136 17.25 12.08 0.33
N ARG A 137 15.94 12.34 0.22
CA ARG A 137 14.94 11.80 1.15
C ARG A 137 14.83 10.28 1.05
N LEU A 138 14.81 9.74 -0.16
CA LEU A 138 14.77 8.29 -0.38
C LEU A 138 16.05 7.62 0.09
N TYR A 139 17.21 8.24 -0.14
CA TYR A 139 18.48 7.76 0.36
C TYR A 139 18.52 7.77 1.90
N ALA A 140 18.13 8.87 2.55
CA ALA A 140 18.05 8.97 4.00
C ALA A 140 17.10 7.94 4.61
N ALA A 141 15.98 7.64 3.94
CA ALA A 141 15.07 6.58 4.35
C ALA A 141 15.76 5.20 4.29
N SER A 142 16.53 4.93 3.23
CA SER A 142 17.29 3.66 3.13
C SER A 142 18.33 3.52 4.24
N GLU A 143 19.04 4.60 4.59
CA GLU A 143 20.01 4.59 5.70
C GLU A 143 19.34 4.42 7.07
N THR A 144 18.09 4.91 7.21
CA THR A 144 17.33 4.83 8.44
C THR A 144 16.74 3.43 8.67
N TYR A 145 16.03 2.88 7.68
CA TYR A 145 15.28 1.63 7.83
C TYR A 145 16.05 0.42 7.32
N GLY A 146 16.86 0.58 6.27
CA GLY A 146 17.48 -0.54 5.56
C GLY A 146 18.35 -1.44 6.43
N PRO A 147 19.31 -0.89 7.21
CA PRO A 147 20.15 -1.70 8.09
C PRO A 147 19.37 -2.55 9.11
N ARG A 148 18.22 -2.05 9.59
CA ARG A 148 17.35 -2.73 10.56
C ARG A 148 16.58 -3.87 9.91
N ILE A 149 16.00 -3.62 8.73
CA ILE A 149 15.30 -4.64 7.93
C ILE A 149 16.25 -5.77 7.53
N VAL A 150 17.46 -5.44 7.06
CA VAL A 150 18.47 -6.43 6.67
C VAL A 150 18.91 -7.26 7.87
N ARG A 151 19.11 -6.63 9.04
CA ARG A 151 19.43 -7.37 10.26
C ARG A 151 18.29 -8.32 10.64
N PHE A 152 17.05 -7.83 10.68
CA PHE A 152 15.87 -8.66 10.94
C PHE A 152 15.79 -9.85 9.99
N ALA A 153 15.98 -9.63 8.68
CA ALA A 153 15.95 -10.68 7.67
C ALA A 153 17.02 -11.76 7.90
N ARG A 154 18.26 -11.35 8.20
CA ARG A 154 19.35 -12.28 8.51
C ARG A 154 19.11 -13.04 9.81
N ASP A 155 18.53 -12.39 10.81
CA ASP A 155 18.18 -13.01 12.09
C ASP A 155 17.08 -14.05 11.90
N ALA A 156 16.09 -13.76 11.05
CA ALA A 156 15.02 -14.67 10.68
C ALA A 156 15.56 -15.94 9.99
N VAL A 157 16.49 -15.79 9.04
CA VAL A 157 17.18 -16.93 8.40
C VAL A 157 17.96 -17.76 9.42
N ARG A 158 18.76 -17.11 10.29
CA ARG A 158 19.52 -17.80 11.35
C ARG A 158 18.61 -18.52 12.34
N GLY A 159 17.42 -17.97 12.60
CA GLY A 159 16.43 -18.54 13.51
C GLY A 159 15.79 -19.82 12.96
N GLY A 160 15.75 -20.00 11.64
CA GLY A 160 15.28 -21.23 10.99
C GLY A 160 13.83 -21.60 11.31
N ARG A 161 13.01 -20.63 11.75
CA ARG A 161 11.59 -20.82 12.08
C ARG A 161 10.73 -19.83 11.29
N PRO A 162 9.51 -20.22 10.89
CA PRO A 162 8.56 -19.31 10.24
C PRO A 162 8.33 -18.03 11.08
N ILE A 163 8.27 -16.89 10.42
CA ILE A 163 7.91 -15.61 11.04
C ILE A 163 6.38 -15.46 11.05
N ALA A 164 5.83 -15.12 12.22
CA ALA A 164 4.40 -15.06 12.50
C ALA A 164 3.65 -16.32 12.03
N ARG A 165 2.72 -16.23 11.06
CA ARG A 165 1.99 -17.40 10.55
C ARG A 165 2.75 -18.15 9.47
N GLY A 166 3.91 -17.65 9.04
CA GLY A 166 4.69 -18.24 7.97
C GLY A 166 4.31 -17.77 6.56
N GLU A 167 3.44 -16.77 6.44
CA GLU A 167 3.08 -16.19 5.13
C GLU A 167 4.18 -15.27 4.60
N CYS A 168 4.31 -15.11 3.27
CA CYS A 168 5.35 -14.25 2.68
C CYS A 168 5.27 -12.79 3.17
N TRP A 169 4.04 -12.26 3.28
CA TRP A 169 3.80 -10.89 3.74
C TRP A 169 4.05 -10.68 5.24
N ASP A 170 3.96 -11.74 6.06
CA ASP A 170 4.25 -11.66 7.49
C ASP A 170 5.70 -11.21 7.72
N LEU A 171 6.63 -11.71 6.89
CA LEU A 171 8.04 -11.37 6.99
C LEU A 171 8.27 -9.86 6.82
N ALA A 172 7.65 -9.24 5.81
CA ALA A 172 7.77 -7.80 5.57
C ALA A 172 7.07 -6.97 6.66
N ASN A 173 5.88 -7.38 7.09
CA ASN A 173 5.14 -6.69 8.14
C ASN A 173 5.89 -6.72 9.48
N GLU A 174 6.43 -7.87 9.89
CA GLU A 174 7.19 -8.00 11.13
C GLU A 174 8.55 -7.30 11.05
N ALA A 175 9.20 -7.24 9.89
CA ALA A 175 10.43 -6.46 9.71
C ALA A 175 10.20 -4.96 9.96
N LEU A 176 9.09 -4.40 9.46
CA LEU A 176 8.76 -2.98 9.67
C LEU A 176 8.37 -2.69 11.13
N LYS A 177 7.68 -3.62 11.81
CA LYS A 177 7.42 -3.51 13.26
C LYS A 177 8.69 -3.57 14.08
N ALA A 178 9.59 -4.52 13.78
CA ALA A 178 10.89 -4.59 14.44
C ALA A 178 11.71 -3.31 14.23
N CYS A 179 11.64 -2.71 13.04
CA CYS A 179 12.24 -1.39 12.81
C CYS A 179 11.65 -0.31 13.71
N GLU A 180 10.33 -0.29 13.85
CA GLU A 180 9.60 0.67 14.69
C GLU A 180 9.98 0.52 16.17
N ASP A 181 10.03 -0.71 16.69
CA ASP A 181 10.36 -1.01 18.09
C ASP A 181 11.78 -0.57 18.48
N GLU A 182 12.70 -0.50 17.51
CA GLU A 182 14.07 -0.04 17.71
C GLU A 182 14.25 1.48 17.56
N MET A 183 13.22 2.20 17.10
CA MET A 183 13.31 3.65 16.97
C MET A 183 13.19 4.32 18.34
N PRO A 184 13.94 5.41 18.59
CA PRO A 184 13.76 6.18 19.83
C PRO A 184 12.34 6.76 19.90
N PRO A 185 11.83 7.08 21.10
CA PRO A 185 10.59 7.83 21.24
C PRO A 185 10.59 9.10 20.39
N GLY A 186 9.52 9.32 19.61
CA GLY A 186 9.44 10.42 18.65
C GLY A 186 10.20 10.18 17.33
N GLY A 187 10.80 9.01 17.16
CA GLY A 187 11.38 8.56 15.90
C GLY A 187 10.31 8.46 14.80
N ARG A 188 10.75 8.55 13.55
CA ARG A 188 9.86 8.49 12.39
C ARG A 188 9.51 7.03 12.11
N ARG A 189 8.29 6.64 12.46
CA ARG A 189 7.80 5.27 12.31
C ARG A 189 7.68 4.92 10.82
N PRO A 190 8.16 3.74 10.38
CA PRO A 190 7.96 3.32 9.00
C PRO A 190 6.46 3.19 8.68
N MET A 191 6.09 3.44 7.43
CA MET A 191 4.76 3.09 6.95
C MET A 191 4.56 1.59 7.16
N PRO A 192 3.46 1.16 7.81
CA PRO A 192 3.21 -0.25 7.98
C PRO A 192 2.88 -0.91 6.64
N SER A 193 3.10 -2.23 6.53
CA SER A 193 2.66 -2.99 5.35
C SER A 193 1.13 -3.01 5.23
N ILE A 194 0.63 -2.74 4.02
CA ILE A 194 -0.80 -2.75 3.67
C ILE A 194 -0.95 -3.43 2.31
N ALA A 195 -1.52 -4.64 2.30
CA ALA A 195 -1.50 -5.52 1.13
C ALA A 195 -0.09 -5.57 0.51
N ARG A 196 0.06 -5.05 -0.71
CA ARG A 196 1.31 -5.04 -1.49
C ARG A 196 2.17 -3.78 -1.29
N THR A 197 1.72 -2.84 -0.46
CA THR A 197 2.43 -1.57 -0.26
C THR A 197 3.23 -1.60 1.02
N HIS A 198 4.53 -1.34 0.88
CA HIS A 198 5.50 -1.42 1.97
C HIS A 198 6.34 -0.13 2.14
N GLY A 199 5.96 0.96 1.46
CA GLY A 199 6.66 2.23 1.49
C GLY A 199 6.46 3.05 0.21
N ALA A 200 7.44 3.88 -0.16
CA ALA A 200 7.43 4.62 -1.42
C ALA A 200 7.76 3.67 -2.58
N LEU A 201 6.91 3.61 -3.61
CA LEU A 201 7.21 2.85 -4.82
C LEU A 201 8.38 3.54 -5.56
N ILE A 202 9.52 2.87 -5.67
CA ILE A 202 10.70 3.40 -6.37
C ILE A 202 10.88 2.78 -7.75
N TYR A 203 10.33 1.59 -7.96
CA TYR A 203 10.43 0.91 -9.23
C TYR A 203 9.24 -0.02 -9.47
N TYR A 204 8.75 -0.04 -10.70
CA TYR A 204 7.75 -0.98 -11.19
C TYR A 204 8.21 -1.57 -12.51
N ALA A 205 8.00 -2.87 -12.73
CA ALA A 205 8.15 -3.46 -14.05
C ALA A 205 7.09 -4.53 -14.33
N SER A 206 6.85 -4.75 -15.62
CA SER A 206 5.96 -5.78 -16.13
C SER A 206 6.60 -6.47 -17.33
N ALA A 207 6.47 -7.78 -17.39
CA ALA A 207 6.78 -8.59 -18.55
C ALA A 207 5.51 -9.32 -18.98
N GLY A 208 5.11 -9.10 -20.22
CA GLY A 208 3.97 -9.78 -20.83
C GLY A 208 4.42 -10.56 -22.06
N ARG A 209 3.83 -11.74 -22.25
CA ARG A 209 3.82 -12.38 -23.57
C ARG A 209 3.00 -11.49 -24.50
N SER A 210 3.66 -10.74 -25.36
CA SER A 210 2.97 -10.01 -26.43
C SER A 210 2.23 -11.04 -27.30
N SER A 211 0.90 -10.99 -27.30
CA SER A 211 0.03 -11.86 -28.12
C SER A 211 0.16 -11.61 -29.64
N GLY A 212 1.15 -10.83 -30.09
CA GLY A 212 1.25 -10.30 -31.45
C GLY A 212 2.66 -10.24 -32.05
N GLY A 213 3.58 -11.13 -31.66
CA GLY A 213 4.81 -11.40 -32.44
C GLY A 213 5.92 -10.34 -32.40
N SER A 214 5.70 -9.16 -31.83
CA SER A 214 6.81 -8.30 -31.37
C SER A 214 7.24 -8.80 -29.99
N GLY A 215 8.48 -9.28 -29.87
CA GLY A 215 9.00 -10.05 -28.72
C GLY A 215 8.64 -9.52 -27.32
N ASP A 216 8.79 -10.39 -26.32
CA ASP A 216 8.55 -10.11 -24.90
C ASP A 216 9.14 -8.75 -24.53
N ARG A 217 8.27 -7.75 -24.36
CA ARG A 217 8.70 -6.40 -24.04
C ARG A 217 8.54 -6.22 -22.55
N VAL A 218 9.66 -6.33 -21.84
CA VAL A 218 9.73 -5.94 -20.44
C VAL A 218 9.69 -4.42 -20.37
N MET A 219 8.66 -3.90 -19.73
CA MET A 219 8.49 -2.47 -19.47
C MET A 219 8.84 -2.21 -18.02
N GLY A 220 9.68 -1.21 -17.77
CA GLY A 220 10.01 -0.78 -16.42
C GLY A 220 9.89 0.74 -16.28
N GLU A 221 9.54 1.16 -15.07
CA GLU A 221 9.36 2.54 -14.70
C GLU A 221 10.03 2.79 -13.35
N TRP A 222 11.00 3.70 -13.36
CA TRP A 222 11.64 4.21 -12.15
C TRP A 222 10.92 5.46 -11.65
N THR A 223 10.64 5.52 -10.36
CA THR A 223 10.00 6.68 -9.71
C THR A 223 10.78 7.14 -8.49
N GLY A 224 10.80 8.45 -8.27
CA GLY A 224 11.55 9.07 -7.19
C GLY A 224 12.99 9.36 -7.57
N GLY A 225 13.64 10.23 -6.81
CA GLY A 225 14.94 10.79 -7.17
C GLY A 225 16.18 9.94 -6.84
N ASP A 226 16.05 8.79 -6.15
CA ASP A 226 17.20 7.91 -5.86
C ASP A 226 17.26 6.81 -6.92
N PRO A 227 18.33 6.72 -7.73
CA PRO A 227 18.43 5.80 -8.87
C PRO A 227 18.90 4.38 -8.51
N TYR A 228 18.90 3.98 -7.23
CA TYR A 228 19.40 2.68 -6.77
C TYR A 228 18.38 1.89 -5.98
N VAL A 229 18.36 0.57 -6.21
CA VAL A 229 17.78 -0.41 -5.27
C VAL A 229 18.81 -0.72 -4.19
N ARG A 230 18.39 -0.83 -2.94
CA ARG A 230 19.28 -0.94 -1.77
C ARG A 230 18.87 -2.09 -0.85
N PRO A 231 19.81 -2.64 -0.07
CA PRO A 231 19.47 -3.55 1.03
C PRO A 231 18.46 -2.90 1.98
N GLY A 232 17.40 -3.63 2.27
CA GLY A 232 16.27 -3.23 3.09
C GLY A 232 15.09 -2.67 2.31
N ASP A 233 15.21 -2.45 1.00
CA ASP A 233 14.03 -2.28 0.14
C ASP A 233 13.20 -3.58 0.13
N ILE A 234 11.90 -3.46 -0.16
CA ILE A 234 10.94 -4.58 -0.14
C ILE A 234 10.41 -4.78 -1.55
N VAL A 235 10.41 -6.02 -2.01
CA VAL A 235 9.95 -6.40 -3.35
C VAL A 235 8.65 -7.20 -3.27
N GLU A 236 7.72 -6.90 -4.17
CA GLU A 236 6.49 -7.66 -4.40
C GLU A 236 6.51 -8.21 -5.83
N TRP A 237 6.13 -9.47 -5.98
CA TRP A 237 5.99 -10.15 -7.27
C TRP A 237 4.58 -10.68 -7.46
N ARG A 238 4.09 -10.54 -8.69
CA ARG A 238 2.83 -11.12 -9.14
C ARG A 238 3.03 -11.89 -10.43
N SER A 239 2.76 -13.19 -10.36
CA SER A 239 2.79 -14.16 -11.45
C SER A 239 4.09 -14.11 -12.26
N VAL A 240 5.21 -13.93 -11.55
CA VAL A 240 6.53 -13.72 -12.15
C VAL A 240 7.14 -15.06 -12.55
N THR A 241 7.61 -15.15 -13.79
CA THR A 241 8.50 -16.23 -14.24
C THR A 241 9.91 -15.67 -14.36
N ILE A 242 10.82 -16.17 -13.52
CA ILE A 242 12.19 -15.65 -13.36
C ILE A 242 13.16 -16.80 -13.13
N ARG A 243 14.47 -16.55 -13.19
CA ARG A 243 15.51 -17.55 -12.89
C ARG A 243 16.21 -17.23 -11.58
N GLU A 244 16.39 -18.24 -10.74
CA GLU A 244 17.33 -18.15 -9.60
C GLU A 244 18.77 -18.33 -10.11
N VAL A 245 19.69 -17.50 -9.61
CA VAL A 245 21.10 -17.54 -9.97
C VAL A 245 21.71 -18.89 -9.59
N GLY A 246 22.36 -19.54 -10.55
CA GLY A 246 22.97 -20.87 -10.36
C GLY A 246 22.09 -22.04 -10.82
N MET A 247 20.81 -21.81 -11.18
CA MET A 247 20.00 -22.84 -11.80
C MET A 247 20.49 -23.19 -13.21
N GLY A 248 20.27 -24.45 -13.62
CA GLY A 248 20.60 -24.93 -14.96
C GLY A 248 19.85 -24.20 -16.07
N LEU A 249 20.43 -24.16 -17.28
CA LEU A 249 19.80 -23.54 -18.45
C LEU A 249 18.40 -24.10 -18.71
N GLY A 250 17.44 -23.22 -18.97
CA GLY A 250 16.03 -23.56 -19.17
C GLY A 250 15.21 -23.75 -17.88
N SER A 251 15.85 -23.69 -16.71
CA SER A 251 15.13 -23.72 -15.43
C SER A 251 14.59 -22.33 -15.08
N TYR A 252 13.42 -22.32 -14.43
CA TYR A 252 12.76 -21.12 -13.94
C TYR A 252 12.08 -21.39 -12.60
N SER A 253 11.78 -20.30 -11.91
CA SER A 253 10.96 -20.22 -10.71
C SER A 253 9.73 -19.37 -11.02
N THR A 254 8.59 -19.76 -10.46
CA THR A 254 7.38 -18.95 -10.50
C THR A 254 7.18 -18.31 -9.13
N LEU A 255 7.11 -16.99 -9.09
CA LEU A 255 6.90 -16.21 -7.86
C LEU A 255 5.54 -15.52 -7.91
N GLY A 256 4.83 -15.54 -6.79
CA GLY A 256 3.57 -14.83 -6.63
C GLY A 256 2.43 -15.39 -7.48
N ASP A 257 2.07 -16.65 -7.27
CA ASP A 257 0.79 -17.18 -7.77
C ASP A 257 -0.18 -17.34 -6.57
N PRO A 258 -0.89 -16.28 -6.12
CA PRO A 258 -1.07 -14.98 -6.81
C PRO A 258 -0.13 -13.83 -6.40
N GLU A 259 0.54 -13.89 -5.23
CA GLU A 259 1.37 -12.78 -4.69
C GLU A 259 2.54 -13.30 -3.88
N HIS A 260 3.68 -12.61 -3.91
CA HIS A 260 4.84 -12.94 -3.10
C HIS A 260 5.62 -11.70 -2.69
N THR A 261 6.00 -11.61 -1.41
CA THR A 261 6.75 -10.49 -0.85
C THR A 261 8.07 -10.98 -0.27
N ALA A 262 9.14 -10.21 -0.46
CA ALA A 262 10.44 -10.49 0.16
C ALA A 262 11.21 -9.23 0.52
N LEU A 263 12.21 -9.42 1.39
CA LEU A 263 13.12 -8.38 1.85
C LEU A 263 14.41 -8.44 1.02
N ILE A 264 14.81 -7.34 0.37
CA ILE A 264 16.06 -7.28 -0.37
C ILE A 264 17.21 -7.18 0.63
N VAL A 265 18.16 -8.11 0.61
CA VAL A 265 19.36 -8.09 1.47
C VAL A 265 20.64 -7.76 0.71
N SER A 266 20.61 -7.89 -0.61
CA SER A 266 21.64 -7.40 -1.51
C SER A 266 21.03 -7.07 -2.88
N ALA A 267 21.52 -6.01 -3.51
CA ALA A 267 21.15 -5.65 -4.88
C ALA A 267 22.43 -5.40 -5.67
N GLY A 268 22.50 -5.98 -6.87
CA GLY A 268 23.57 -5.64 -7.81
C GLY A 268 23.49 -4.18 -8.24
N SER A 269 24.63 -3.56 -8.52
CA SER A 269 24.64 -2.24 -9.15
C SER A 269 23.92 -2.32 -10.50
N PRO A 270 23.10 -1.31 -10.86
CA PRO A 270 22.47 -1.29 -12.15
C PRO A 270 23.52 -1.20 -13.26
N LEU A 271 23.24 -1.80 -14.43
CA LEU A 271 24.13 -1.71 -15.61
C LEU A 271 24.34 -0.26 -16.06
N ALA A 272 23.28 0.54 -15.95
CA ALA A 272 23.30 1.99 -16.09
C ALA A 272 22.21 2.54 -15.16
N PRO A 273 22.42 3.67 -14.47
CA PRO A 273 21.38 4.28 -13.65
C PRO A 273 20.23 4.83 -14.54
N PRO A 274 19.00 4.94 -14.00
CA PRO A 274 17.88 5.59 -14.69
C PRO A 274 18.18 7.05 -15.04
N ALA A 275 17.58 7.52 -16.13
CA ALA A 275 17.77 8.87 -16.66
C ALA A 275 16.86 9.89 -15.96
N LEU A 276 17.13 10.14 -14.68
CA LEU A 276 16.31 11.05 -13.87
C LEU A 276 16.65 12.53 -14.14
N PRO A 277 15.64 13.41 -14.26
CA PRO A 277 15.86 14.85 -14.38
C PRO A 277 16.40 15.45 -13.06
N GLY A 278 17.05 16.61 -13.14
CA GLY A 278 17.57 17.33 -11.96
C GLY A 278 16.50 17.95 -11.06
N SER A 279 15.23 17.91 -11.47
CA SER A 279 14.08 18.39 -10.71
C SER A 279 12.87 17.52 -11.00
N ALA A 280 11.91 17.48 -10.08
CA ALA A 280 10.65 16.77 -10.26
C ALA A 280 9.97 17.09 -11.61
N PRO A 281 9.28 16.11 -12.24
CA PRO A 281 9.07 14.74 -11.76
C PRO A 281 10.29 13.83 -11.98
N TYR A 282 10.72 13.12 -10.94
CA TYR A 282 11.78 12.12 -10.97
C TYR A 282 11.24 10.80 -11.51
N LEU A 283 11.18 10.67 -12.84
CA LEU A 283 10.52 9.57 -13.52
C LEU A 283 11.32 9.14 -14.75
N ASP A 284 11.56 7.84 -14.89
CA ASP A 284 12.07 7.20 -16.11
C ASP A 284 11.20 6.00 -16.48
N SER A 285 10.30 6.18 -17.45
CA SER A 285 9.35 5.15 -17.94
C SER A 285 9.93 4.21 -19.00
N ALA A 286 11.23 4.33 -19.29
CA ALA A 286 11.94 3.49 -20.23
C ALA A 286 13.06 2.66 -19.56
N TYR A 287 13.13 2.66 -18.22
CA TYR A 287 14.17 1.96 -17.47
C TYR A 287 13.88 0.45 -17.36
N PRO A 288 14.53 -0.40 -18.16
CA PRO A 288 14.15 -1.81 -18.28
C PRO A 288 14.58 -2.59 -17.04
N LEU A 289 13.80 -3.63 -16.70
CA LEU A 289 14.11 -4.50 -15.56
C LEU A 289 15.47 -5.18 -15.70
N SER A 290 15.89 -5.49 -16.93
CA SER A 290 17.20 -6.06 -17.23
C SER A 290 18.37 -5.15 -16.85
N SER A 291 18.14 -3.85 -16.61
CA SER A 291 19.16 -2.97 -16.05
C SER A 291 19.44 -3.26 -14.58
N LEU A 292 18.49 -3.88 -13.86
CA LEU A 292 18.72 -4.45 -12.54
C LEU A 292 19.30 -5.86 -12.73
N VAL A 293 20.55 -6.09 -12.33
CA VAL A 293 21.26 -7.34 -12.67
C VAL A 293 20.72 -8.51 -11.87
N SER A 294 20.71 -8.39 -10.54
CA SER A 294 20.22 -9.43 -9.64
C SER A 294 19.79 -8.85 -8.30
N LEU A 295 18.87 -9.54 -7.64
CA LEU A 295 18.45 -9.25 -6.27
C LEU A 295 18.63 -10.50 -5.41
N THR A 296 19.36 -10.34 -4.31
CA THR A 296 19.36 -11.32 -3.23
C THR A 296 18.32 -10.90 -2.22
N VAL A 297 17.39 -11.79 -1.94
CA VAL A 297 16.25 -11.56 -1.06
C VAL A 297 16.20 -12.60 0.05
N VAL A 298 15.59 -12.22 1.17
CA VAL A 298 15.10 -13.17 2.16
C VAL A 298 13.59 -13.24 2.00
N GLU A 299 13.11 -14.45 1.78
CA GLU A 299 11.70 -14.77 1.57
C GLU A 299 11.28 -15.96 2.44
N GLN A 300 9.97 -16.07 2.69
CA GLN A 300 9.36 -17.25 3.29
C GLN A 300 8.05 -17.57 2.57
N SER A 301 7.53 -18.78 2.77
CA SER A 301 6.24 -19.22 2.25
C SER A 301 5.61 -20.20 3.25
N PRO A 302 4.29 -20.48 3.15
CA PRO A 302 3.63 -21.42 4.05
C PRO A 302 4.37 -22.75 4.14
N GLY A 303 4.76 -23.13 5.36
CA GLY A 303 5.52 -24.37 5.64
C GLY A 303 7.03 -24.28 5.40
N SER A 304 7.57 -23.15 4.93
CA SER A 304 9.00 -22.93 4.72
C SER A 304 9.51 -21.82 5.63
N ALA A 305 10.61 -22.07 6.34
CA ALA A 305 11.30 -21.04 7.11
C ALA A 305 11.94 -20.00 6.16
N PRO A 306 12.26 -18.78 6.66
CA PRO A 306 12.97 -17.78 5.90
C PRO A 306 14.27 -18.32 5.30
N ALA A 307 14.48 -18.07 4.01
CA ALA A 307 15.68 -18.46 3.28
C ALA A 307 16.17 -17.34 2.36
N GLU A 308 17.47 -17.32 2.12
CA GLU A 308 18.09 -16.41 1.18
C GLU A 308 18.08 -17.01 -0.22
N LYS A 309 17.65 -16.24 -1.22
CA LYS A 309 17.69 -16.61 -2.64
C LYS A 309 18.15 -15.43 -3.48
N THR A 310 18.80 -15.72 -4.60
CA THR A 310 19.24 -14.69 -5.53
C THR A 310 18.57 -14.87 -6.89
N TYR A 311 17.85 -13.86 -7.35
CA TYR A 311 17.14 -13.89 -8.62
C TYR A 311 17.83 -13.03 -9.68
N ASP A 312 17.90 -13.55 -10.90
CA ASP A 312 18.35 -12.85 -12.10
C ASP A 312 17.16 -12.11 -12.71
N LEU A 313 17.08 -10.80 -12.47
CA LEU A 313 15.98 -9.96 -12.94
C LEU A 313 15.98 -9.79 -14.47
N ALA A 314 17.15 -9.90 -15.12
CA ALA A 314 17.24 -9.87 -16.57
C ALA A 314 16.64 -11.13 -17.23
N ALA A 315 16.47 -12.21 -16.46
CA ALA A 315 15.81 -13.44 -16.91
C ALA A 315 14.28 -13.44 -16.67
N MET A 316 13.69 -12.35 -16.17
CA MET A 316 12.24 -12.26 -16.02
C MET A 316 11.54 -12.25 -17.38
N SER A 317 10.59 -13.16 -17.57
CA SER A 317 9.87 -13.36 -18.85
C SER A 317 8.36 -13.16 -18.76
N ALA A 318 7.80 -13.14 -17.55
CA ALA A 318 6.38 -12.89 -17.32
C ALA A 318 6.17 -12.26 -15.93
N GLY A 319 5.03 -11.60 -15.74
CA GLY A 319 4.54 -11.10 -14.45
C GLY A 319 4.85 -9.63 -14.20
N GLU A 320 4.59 -9.19 -12.98
CA GLU A 320 4.82 -7.82 -12.50
C GLU A 320 5.68 -7.83 -11.24
N VAL A 321 6.48 -6.78 -11.09
CA VAL A 321 7.34 -6.55 -9.93
C VAL A 321 7.24 -5.11 -9.46
N TRP A 322 7.15 -4.92 -8.14
CA TRP A 322 7.19 -3.62 -7.49
C TRP A 322 8.31 -3.62 -6.46
N ILE A 323 9.10 -2.55 -6.41
CA ILE A 323 10.12 -2.35 -5.38
C ILE A 323 9.74 -1.11 -4.60
N TYR A 324 9.58 -1.29 -3.30
CA TYR A 324 9.23 -0.26 -2.35
C TYR A 324 10.43 0.07 -1.46
N ARG A 325 10.65 1.37 -1.27
CA ARG A 325 11.52 1.86 -0.22
C ARG A 325 10.72 2.13 1.05
N PRO A 326 10.99 1.44 2.15
CA PRO A 326 10.45 1.80 3.45
C PRO A 326 10.70 3.28 3.75
N CYS A 327 9.62 4.01 4.05
CA CYS A 327 9.64 5.43 4.34
C CYS A 327 8.81 5.71 5.60
N ALA A 328 9.01 6.85 6.24
CA ALA A 328 8.18 7.19 7.38
C ALA A 328 6.72 7.36 6.95
N LEU A 329 5.77 6.90 7.76
CA LEU A 329 4.35 7.15 7.53
C LEU A 329 4.07 8.65 7.42
N LYS A 330 4.74 9.45 8.27
CA LYS A 330 4.59 10.91 8.30
C LYS A 330 4.97 11.60 7.01
N ASP A 331 6.13 11.31 6.42
CA ASP A 331 6.49 12.00 5.17
C ASP A 331 5.91 11.35 3.93
N LEU A 332 5.40 10.10 4.00
CA LEU A 332 4.72 9.48 2.86
C LEU A 332 3.25 9.87 2.81
N CYS A 333 2.54 9.71 3.92
CA CYS A 333 1.10 9.87 4.02
C CYS A 333 0.69 11.10 4.85
N GLY A 334 1.64 11.89 5.35
CA GLY A 334 1.34 13.11 6.11
C GLY A 334 0.90 12.89 7.56
N ILE A 335 0.82 11.65 8.04
CA ILE A 335 0.30 11.31 9.38
C ILE A 335 1.34 10.60 10.23
N ASP A 336 1.38 10.86 11.54
CA ASP A 336 2.27 10.14 12.46
C ASP A 336 1.72 8.75 12.83
N GLU A 337 0.40 8.60 12.87
CA GLU A 337 -0.30 7.35 13.16
C GLU A 337 -1.69 7.35 12.52
N LEU A 338 -2.23 6.16 12.25
CA LEU A 338 -3.62 6.00 11.84
C LEU A 338 -4.54 5.96 13.07
N ALA A 339 -5.09 7.12 13.40
CA ALA A 339 -6.00 7.29 14.54
C ALA A 339 -7.39 7.77 14.06
N PRO A 340 -8.47 7.50 14.83
CA PRO A 340 -9.81 7.96 14.49
C PRO A 340 -10.01 9.41 14.96
N ARG A 341 -9.07 10.28 14.57
CA ARG A 341 -9.02 11.71 14.88
C ARG A 341 -9.19 12.48 13.59
N TRP A 342 -9.88 13.61 13.66
CA TRP A 342 -10.15 14.43 12.48
C TRP A 342 -8.87 15.11 12.00
N PRO A 343 -8.67 15.29 10.68
CA PRO A 343 -7.40 15.81 10.16
C PRO A 343 -6.99 17.17 10.74
N ASP A 344 -7.94 18.07 10.99
CA ASP A 344 -7.67 19.39 11.59
C ASP A 344 -7.12 19.27 13.03
N GLU A 345 -7.58 18.26 13.79
CA GLU A 345 -7.16 18.01 15.17
C GLU A 345 -5.71 17.51 15.26
N ILE A 346 -5.19 16.97 14.15
CA ILE A 346 -3.83 16.45 14.03
C ILE A 346 -2.96 17.29 13.08
N GLY A 347 -3.46 18.43 12.61
CA GLY A 347 -2.71 19.37 11.76
C GLY A 347 -2.36 18.81 10.37
N VAL A 348 -3.19 17.91 9.84
CA VAL A 348 -2.95 17.23 8.56
C VAL A 348 -3.73 17.94 7.45
N GLN A 349 -3.04 18.30 6.39
CA GLN A 349 -3.69 18.82 5.19
C GLN A 349 -4.59 17.74 4.57
N SER A 350 -5.84 18.11 4.34
CA SER A 350 -6.89 17.26 3.77
C SER A 350 -7.86 18.10 2.93
N TRP A 351 -8.69 17.42 2.15
CA TRP A 351 -9.63 18.02 1.19
C TRP A 351 -11.05 17.44 1.35
N GLN A 352 -12.06 18.20 0.97
CA GLN A 352 -13.43 17.71 0.76
C GLN A 352 -13.57 17.10 -0.64
N THR A 353 -14.56 16.24 -0.82
CA THR A 353 -15.02 15.80 -2.14
C THR A 353 -15.31 17.03 -3.03
N GLY A 354 -14.79 17.02 -4.25
CA GLY A 354 -14.89 18.14 -5.21
C GLY A 354 -13.77 19.20 -5.15
N GLU A 355 -12.88 19.22 -4.16
CA GLU A 355 -11.84 20.26 -4.06
C GLU A 355 -10.60 20.02 -4.95
N LEU A 356 -10.27 18.75 -5.26
CA LEU A 356 -9.14 18.37 -6.13
C LEU A 356 -9.57 17.49 -7.33
N GLU A 357 -10.87 17.43 -7.61
CA GLU A 357 -11.42 16.62 -8.71
C GLU A 357 -11.19 17.22 -10.10
#